data_AF-A0A4W5L5W6-F1
#
_entry.id   AF-A0A4W5L5W6-F1
#
_cell.length_a   1.000
_cell.length_b   1.000
_cell.length_c   1.000
_cell.angle_alpha   90.00
_cell.angle_beta   90.00
_cell.angle_gamma   90.00
#
_symmetry.space_group_name_H-M   'P 1'
#
loop_
_entity.id
_entity.type
_entity.pdbx_description
1 polymer ?
#
loop_
_entity_poly.entity_id
_entity_poly.type
_entity_poly.pdbx_seq_one_letter_code
_entity_poly.pdbx_strand_id
1 'polypeptide(L)'
;MRLFVENAVTLWDIFLLPLQGPPGEVIQPLPFQSPKKNRRHVDVQTDAAGTMMDYGEGMEDIFGSLNSLKQDMERMKYPMGTQNNPARTCKDLQLAHPEFTNGEYWIDPNQGCSGDSFSVHCNFTAGGETCIFPDKKSSGVSGRHTPAHTIKLSIVKQ
;
A
#
# COMPACT_ATOMS: atom_id res chain seq x y z
N MET A 1 -3.34 7.03 7.47
CA MET A 1 -2.23 6.36 8.17
C MET A 1 -2.14 6.95 9.56
N ARG A 2 -2.24 6.16 10.64
CA ARG A 2 -2.02 6.67 12.01
C ARG A 2 -0.70 6.09 12.51
N LEU A 3 0.17 6.97 12.99
CA LEU A 3 1.41 6.59 13.68
C LEU A 3 1.06 6.38 15.15
N PHE A 4 1.25 5.17 15.67
CA PHE A 4 1.17 4.92 17.09
C PHE A 4 2.58 4.95 17.67
N VAL A 5 2.80 5.79 18.68
CA VAL A 5 4.04 5.81 19.46
C VAL A 5 3.84 4.84 20.62
N GLU A 6 4.40 3.64 20.52
CA GLU A 6 4.38 2.68 21.63
C GLU A 6 5.54 3.00 22.59
N ASN A 7 5.28 3.94 23.50
CA ASN A 7 5.87 4.13 24.84
C ASN A 7 5.72 5.60 25.30
N ALA A 8 4.49 6.09 25.34
CA ALA A 8 4.12 7.18 26.23
C ALA A 8 3.10 6.62 27.22
N VAL A 9 3.58 6.28 28.41
CA VAL A 9 2.73 6.06 29.59
C VAL A 9 1.79 7.28 29.67
N THR A 10 0.47 7.05 29.70
CA THR A 10 -0.64 8.01 30.00
C THR A 10 -1.23 8.92 28.90
N LEU A 11 -1.47 8.45 27.66
CA LEU A 11 -2.45 9.11 26.76
C LEU A 11 -3.84 8.42 26.70
N TRP A 12 -4.04 7.37 27.50
CA TRP A 12 -5.32 6.65 27.57
C TRP A 12 -6.41 7.41 28.36
N ASP A 13 -6.08 8.46 29.11
CA ASP A 13 -7.05 9.24 29.90
C ASP A 13 -7.79 10.34 29.10
N ILE A 14 -7.39 10.68 27.88
CA ILE A 14 -8.05 11.73 27.08
C ILE A 14 -9.14 11.15 26.14
N PHE A 15 -9.05 9.88 25.75
CA PHE A 15 -9.95 9.27 24.75
C PHE A 15 -11.27 8.71 25.31
N LEU A 16 -11.54 8.86 26.60
CA LEU A 16 -12.75 8.37 27.27
C LEU A 16 -13.82 9.46 27.53
N LEU A 17 -13.81 10.56 26.77
CA LEU A 17 -14.97 11.44 26.67
C LEU A 17 -15.85 10.98 25.49
N PRO A 18 -17.07 10.46 25.75
CA PRO A 18 -17.98 10.05 24.68
C PRO A 18 -18.57 11.32 24.06
N LEU A 19 -18.02 11.76 22.92
CA LEU A 19 -18.73 12.73 22.08
C LEU A 19 -19.83 11.98 21.34
N GLN A 20 -21.02 11.98 21.93
CA GLN A 20 -22.25 11.57 21.27
C GLN A 20 -22.51 12.58 20.15
N GLY A 21 -22.25 12.16 18.90
CA GLY A 21 -22.54 12.98 17.72
C GLY A 21 -24.03 13.26 17.58
N PRO A 22 -24.43 14.38 16.93
CA PRO A 22 -25.83 14.69 16.68
C PRO A 22 -26.48 13.62 15.77
N PRO A 23 -27.78 13.35 15.94
CA PRO A 23 -28.50 12.35 15.14
C PRO A 23 -28.48 12.71 13.65
N GLY A 24 -28.15 11.73 12.82
CA GLY A 24 -28.05 11.89 11.37
C GLY A 24 -29.40 12.23 10.73
N GLU A 25 -29.40 13.22 9.84
CA GLU A 25 -30.57 13.62 9.08
C GLU A 25 -30.81 12.66 7.91
N VAL A 26 -32.07 12.26 7.74
CA VAL A 26 -32.52 11.32 6.70
C VAL A 26 -32.52 12.04 5.35
N ILE A 27 -31.56 11.71 4.50
CA ILE A 27 -31.51 12.22 3.12
C ILE A 27 -32.57 11.47 2.30
N GLN A 28 -33.56 12.20 1.77
CA GLN A 28 -34.52 11.67 0.79
C GLN A 28 -33.79 11.25 -0.50
N PRO A 29 -34.11 10.09 -1.11
CA PRO A 29 -33.57 9.75 -2.40
C PRO A 29 -34.15 10.67 -3.48
N LEU A 30 -33.29 11.47 -4.12
CA LEU A 30 -33.62 12.14 -5.39
C LEU A 30 -33.91 11.10 -6.48
N PRO A 31 -34.85 11.35 -7.39
CA PRO A 31 -35.21 10.40 -8.44
C PRO A 31 -34.04 10.17 -9.42
N PHE A 32 -33.65 8.90 -9.55
CA PHE A 32 -32.70 8.42 -10.56
C PHE A 32 -33.32 8.62 -11.96
N GLN A 33 -32.82 9.59 -12.72
CA GLN A 33 -33.06 9.62 -14.18
C GLN A 33 -31.87 8.96 -14.87
N SER A 34 -32.14 7.83 -15.52
CA SER A 34 -31.17 7.09 -16.33
C SER A 34 -30.91 7.82 -17.65
N PRO A 35 -29.65 8.12 -18.01
CA PRO A 35 -29.33 8.62 -19.34
C PRO A 35 -29.51 7.50 -20.37
N LYS A 36 -30.25 7.80 -21.43
CA LYS A 36 -30.49 6.93 -22.58
C LYS A 36 -29.17 6.55 -23.25
N LYS A 37 -28.96 5.25 -23.49
CA LYS A 37 -27.82 4.69 -24.25
C LYS A 37 -27.76 5.33 -25.64
N ASN A 38 -26.80 6.21 -25.89
CA ASN A 38 -26.33 6.49 -27.24
C ASN A 38 -25.28 5.43 -27.60
N ARG A 39 -25.70 4.48 -28.42
CA ARG A 39 -24.89 3.42 -29.01
C ARG A 39 -23.97 4.08 -30.04
N ARG A 40 -22.70 4.29 -29.68
CA ARG A 40 -21.67 4.72 -30.63
C ARG A 40 -21.44 3.59 -31.64
N HIS A 41 -21.70 3.89 -32.90
CA HIS A 41 -21.35 3.06 -34.05
C HIS A 41 -19.83 3.15 -34.24
N VAL A 42 -19.13 2.02 -34.24
CA VAL A 42 -17.73 1.93 -34.67
C VAL A 42 -17.78 1.43 -36.10
N ASP A 43 -17.54 2.33 -37.04
CA ASP A 43 -17.29 1.98 -38.43
C ASP A 43 -15.91 1.33 -38.52
N VAL A 44 -15.85 0.00 -38.59
CA VAL A 44 -14.67 -0.73 -39.06
C VAL A 44 -14.71 -0.70 -40.57
N GLN A 45 -13.85 0.13 -41.15
CA GLN A 45 -13.58 0.15 -42.57
C GLN A 45 -12.55 -0.96 -42.86
N THR A 46 -13.03 -2.11 -43.33
CA THR A 46 -12.19 -3.20 -43.83
C THR A 46 -11.75 -2.90 -45.25
N ASP A 47 -10.52 -2.44 -45.39
CA ASP A 47 -9.86 -2.32 -46.69
C ASP A 47 -8.98 -3.57 -46.87
N ALA A 48 -9.35 -4.38 -47.85
CA ALA A 48 -8.72 -5.65 -48.14
C ALA A 48 -7.35 -5.48 -48.82
N ALA A 49 -6.50 -6.48 -48.57
CA ALA A 49 -5.27 -6.85 -49.27
C ALA A 49 -3.95 -6.23 -48.78
N GLY A 50 -3.22 -7.00 -47.95
CA GLY A 50 -1.76 -6.87 -47.89
C GLY A 50 -1.04 -7.18 -46.58
N THR A 51 -1.43 -8.18 -45.78
CA THR A 51 -0.60 -8.56 -44.61
C THR A 51 -0.76 -10.04 -44.27
N MET A 52 0.05 -10.89 -44.91
CA MET A 52 0.10 -12.32 -44.57
C MET A 52 1.55 -12.76 -44.33
N MET A 53 2.33 -11.94 -43.60
CA MET A 53 3.67 -12.27 -43.07
C MET A 53 4.00 -11.32 -41.89
N ASP A 54 3.18 -11.30 -40.82
CA ASP A 54 3.55 -10.61 -39.56
C ASP A 54 2.68 -11.07 -38.37
N TYR A 55 2.41 -12.37 -38.27
CA TYR A 55 1.70 -12.94 -37.12
C TYR A 55 2.63 -13.68 -36.16
N GLY A 56 3.89 -13.93 -36.56
CA GLY A 56 4.89 -14.59 -35.73
C GLY A 56 5.64 -13.63 -34.82
N GLU A 57 6.12 -12.50 -35.37
CA GLU A 57 6.92 -11.47 -34.67
C GLU A 57 6.05 -10.58 -33.79
N GLY A 58 4.88 -10.12 -34.27
CA GLY A 58 3.95 -9.35 -33.41
C GLY A 58 3.36 -10.15 -32.24
N MET A 59 3.36 -11.49 -32.30
CA MET A 59 2.79 -12.33 -31.24
C MET A 59 3.74 -12.50 -30.04
N GLU A 60 5.05 -12.53 -30.26
CA GLU A 60 6.04 -12.59 -29.16
C GLU A 60 6.04 -11.31 -28.30
N ASP A 61 5.83 -10.14 -28.90
CA ASP A 61 5.68 -8.87 -28.16
C ASP A 61 4.42 -8.86 -27.29
N ILE A 62 3.31 -9.40 -27.82
CA ILE A 62 2.05 -9.52 -27.07
C ILE A 62 2.24 -10.50 -25.90
N PHE A 63 2.82 -11.67 -26.13
CA PHE A 63 3.09 -12.64 -25.06
C PHE A 63 4.11 -12.10 -24.04
N GLY A 64 5.12 -11.36 -24.49
CA GLY A 64 6.07 -10.67 -23.64
C GLY A 64 5.38 -9.64 -22.74
N SER A 65 4.53 -8.79 -23.31
CA SER A 65 3.76 -7.78 -22.57
C SER A 65 2.82 -8.41 -21.54
N LEU A 66 2.10 -9.48 -21.91
CA LEU A 66 1.22 -10.21 -20.99
C LEU A 66 2.01 -10.89 -19.86
N ASN A 67 3.18 -11.45 -20.16
CA ASN A 67 4.04 -12.05 -19.16
C ASN A 67 4.61 -11.01 -18.19
N SER A 68 5.01 -9.84 -18.68
CA SER A 68 5.43 -8.71 -17.83
C SER A 68 4.31 -8.28 -16.89
N LEU A 69 3.10 -8.05 -17.42
CA LEU A 69 1.93 -7.69 -16.60
C LEU A 69 1.60 -8.77 -15.56
N LYS A 70 1.72 -10.04 -15.93
CA LYS A 70 1.54 -11.16 -14.99
C LYS A 70 2.59 -11.11 -13.88
N GLN A 71 3.86 -10.89 -14.20
CA GLN A 71 4.93 -10.77 -13.21
C GLN A 71 4.70 -9.58 -12.29
N ASP A 72 4.25 -8.44 -12.81
CA ASP A 72 3.94 -7.26 -12.01
C ASP A 72 2.78 -7.54 -11.05
N MET A 73 1.75 -8.26 -11.51
CA MET A 73 0.66 -8.69 -10.65
C MET A 73 1.13 -9.63 -9.53
N GLU A 74 1.97 -10.62 -9.85
CA GLU A 74 2.52 -11.53 -8.83
C GLU A 74 3.40 -10.77 -7.83
N ARG A 75 4.20 -9.80 -8.29
CA ARG A 75 5.02 -8.93 -7.43
C ARG A 75 4.22 -8.01 -6.53
N MET A 76 3.03 -7.59 -6.97
CA MET A 76 2.07 -6.86 -6.12
C MET A 76 1.40 -7.78 -5.10
N LYS A 77 1.14 -9.03 -5.49
CA LYS A 77 0.42 -10.02 -4.67
C LYS A 77 1.31 -10.64 -3.58
N TYR A 78 2.58 -10.86 -3.90
CA TYR A 78 3.57 -11.47 -3.02
C TYR A 78 4.85 -10.64 -3.01
N PRO A 79 4.84 -9.46 -2.35
CA PRO A 79 6.01 -8.62 -2.27
C PRO A 79 7.10 -9.28 -1.42
N MET A 80 8.36 -9.14 -1.81
CA MET A 80 9.50 -9.75 -1.12
C MET A 80 10.04 -8.90 0.04
N GLY A 81 9.64 -7.63 0.16
CA GLY A 81 10.13 -6.73 1.20
C GLY A 81 11.58 -6.26 0.97
N THR A 82 12.01 -6.16 -0.29
CA THR A 82 13.35 -5.67 -0.69
C THR A 82 13.25 -4.25 -1.25
N GLN A 83 14.36 -3.51 -1.37
CA GLN A 83 14.31 -2.13 -1.88
C GLN A 83 13.69 -2.01 -3.28
N ASN A 84 13.96 -3.00 -4.16
CA ASN A 84 13.41 -3.02 -5.52
C ASN A 84 11.96 -3.54 -5.57
N ASN A 85 11.52 -4.24 -4.53
CA ASN A 85 10.18 -4.81 -4.40
C ASN A 85 9.73 -4.69 -2.94
N PRO A 86 9.39 -3.45 -2.50
CA PRO A 86 8.99 -3.20 -1.12
C PRO A 86 7.59 -3.74 -0.89
N ALA A 87 7.32 -4.17 0.34
CA ALA A 87 5.95 -4.51 0.74
C ALA A 87 5.21 -3.25 1.21
N ARG A 88 3.88 -3.26 1.23
CA ARG A 88 3.10 -2.09 1.66
C ARG A 88 3.07 -1.92 3.18
N THR A 89 3.07 -3.03 3.91
CA THR A 89 3.22 -3.11 5.36
C THR A 89 3.92 -4.43 5.74
N CYS A 90 4.50 -4.51 6.94
CA CYS A 90 5.00 -5.78 7.47
C CYS A 90 3.90 -6.83 7.63
N LYS A 91 2.63 -6.41 7.78
CA LYS A 91 1.51 -7.34 7.82
C LYS A 91 1.28 -8.03 6.49
N ASP A 92 1.35 -7.28 5.39
CA ASP A 92 1.20 -7.84 4.04
C ASP A 92 2.32 -8.85 3.76
N LEU A 93 3.55 -8.52 4.18
CA LEU A 93 4.70 -9.42 4.04
C LEU A 93 4.54 -10.72 4.84
N GLN A 94 4.02 -10.65 6.07
CA GLN A 94 3.69 -11.83 6.88
C GLN A 94 2.63 -12.73 6.23
N LEU A 95 1.62 -12.13 5.60
CA LEU A 95 0.55 -12.89 4.93
C LEU A 95 1.05 -13.57 3.65
N ALA A 96 1.96 -12.91 2.93
CA ALA A 96 2.59 -13.45 1.73
C ALA A 96 3.60 -14.55 2.06
N HIS A 97 4.38 -14.36 3.13
CA HIS A 97 5.50 -15.21 3.53
C HIS A 97 5.48 -15.52 5.04
N PRO A 98 4.62 -16.47 5.50
CA PRO A 98 4.55 -16.87 6.90
C PRO A 98 5.86 -17.45 7.45
N GLU A 99 6.76 -17.89 6.57
CA GLU A 99 8.09 -18.42 6.89
C GLU A 99 9.14 -17.34 7.21
N PHE A 100 8.83 -16.06 6.97
CA PHE A 100 9.77 -14.97 7.23
C PHE A 100 9.93 -14.72 8.73
N THR A 101 11.15 -14.33 9.11
CA THR A 101 11.54 -14.07 10.50
C THR A 101 11.63 -12.58 10.79
N ASN A 102 11.48 -12.17 12.05
CA ASN A 102 11.63 -10.76 12.43
C ASN A 102 12.97 -10.19 11.92
N GLY A 103 12.95 -8.96 11.39
CA GLY A 103 14.13 -8.40 10.74
C GLY A 103 13.88 -7.06 10.06
N GLU A 104 14.88 -6.56 9.36
CA GLU A 104 14.76 -5.36 8.53
C GLU A 104 14.22 -5.68 7.13
N TYR A 105 13.21 -4.92 6.71
CA TYR A 105 12.57 -5.06 5.40
C TYR A 105 12.25 -3.68 4.84
N TRP A 106 12.02 -3.62 3.53
CA TRP A 106 11.66 -2.40 2.83
C TRP A 106 10.16 -2.28 2.67
N ILE A 107 9.63 -1.16 3.15
CA ILE A 107 8.21 -0.85 3.11
C ILE A 107 7.97 0.43 2.32
N ASP A 108 6.95 0.37 1.46
CA ASP A 108 6.40 1.50 0.72
C ASP A 108 4.88 1.58 0.96
N PRO A 109 4.42 2.40 1.92
CA PRO A 109 3.00 2.55 2.20
C PRO A 109 2.25 3.40 1.18
N ASN A 110 2.95 4.32 0.52
CA ASN A 110 2.33 5.25 -0.44
C ASN A 110 2.12 4.59 -1.80
N GLN A 111 2.87 3.51 -2.08
CA GLN A 111 2.89 2.77 -3.33
C GLN A 111 3.37 3.65 -4.50
N GLY A 112 3.70 2.99 -5.60
CA GLY A 112 4.09 3.65 -6.85
C GLY A 112 5.57 3.47 -7.09
N CYS A 113 6.36 4.53 -6.91
CA CYS A 113 7.79 4.47 -7.16
C CYS A 113 8.51 3.85 -5.95
N SER A 114 9.11 2.66 -6.09
CA SER A 114 9.87 2.03 -5.01
C SER A 114 11.09 2.83 -4.52
N GLY A 115 11.48 3.90 -5.21
CA GLY A 115 12.61 4.75 -4.86
C GLY A 115 12.46 5.56 -3.57
N ASP A 116 11.24 5.73 -3.06
CA ASP A 116 10.97 6.39 -1.76
C ASP A 116 10.61 5.41 -0.64
N SER A 117 10.73 4.10 -0.92
CA SER A 117 10.64 3.08 0.11
C SER A 117 11.69 3.29 1.19
N PHE A 118 11.41 2.81 2.39
CA PHE A 118 12.30 2.95 3.53
C PHE A 118 12.43 1.64 4.30
N SER A 119 13.58 1.48 4.95
CA SER A 119 13.85 0.33 5.82
C SER A 119 13.10 0.47 7.14
N VAL A 120 12.47 -0.62 7.57
CA VAL A 120 11.77 -0.75 8.85
C VAL A 120 12.13 -2.08 9.49
N HIS A 121 11.90 -2.19 10.79
CA HIS A 121 11.94 -3.48 11.46
C HIS A 121 10.54 -4.12 11.50
N CYS A 122 10.37 -5.26 10.84
CA CYS A 122 9.15 -6.05 10.89
C CYS A 122 9.19 -7.04 12.05
N ASN A 123 8.18 -6.95 12.91
CA ASN A 123 7.96 -7.93 13.97
C ASN A 123 6.76 -8.83 13.63
N PHE A 124 7.05 -9.96 12.98
CA PHE A 124 6.07 -10.97 12.64
C PHE A 124 5.54 -11.70 13.88
N THR A 125 6.37 -11.88 14.92
CA THR A 125 5.91 -12.46 16.20
C THR A 125 4.84 -11.63 16.91
N ALA A 126 4.83 -10.31 16.71
CA ALA A 126 3.81 -9.38 17.21
C ALA A 126 2.63 -9.20 16.23
N GLY A 127 2.42 -10.17 15.32
CA GLY A 127 1.32 -10.11 14.37
C GLY A 127 1.57 -9.20 13.16
N GLY A 128 2.82 -8.92 12.82
CA GLY A 128 3.20 -8.17 11.60
C GLY A 128 3.34 -6.67 11.83
N GLU A 129 3.78 -6.24 13.02
CA GLU A 129 4.01 -4.83 13.33
C GLU A 129 5.13 -4.24 12.48
N THR A 130 4.89 -3.01 12.01
CA THR A 130 5.86 -2.23 11.22
C THR A 130 6.48 -1.18 12.11
N CYS A 131 7.78 -1.32 12.45
CA CYS A 131 8.45 -0.46 13.41
C CYS A 131 9.49 0.44 12.72
N ILE A 132 9.39 1.76 12.91
CA ILE A 132 10.43 2.71 12.51
C ILE A 132 11.16 3.21 13.76
N PHE A 133 12.48 3.25 13.68
CA PHE A 133 13.33 3.79 14.73
C PHE A 133 13.89 5.18 14.35
N PRO A 134 13.97 6.13 15.29
CA PRO A 134 14.54 7.44 15.03
C PRO A 134 16.04 7.32 14.73
N ASP A 135 16.52 8.08 13.75
CA ASP A 135 17.95 8.16 13.45
C ASP A 135 18.69 8.85 14.61
N LYS A 136 19.92 8.41 14.91
CA LYS A 136 20.79 8.94 15.98
C LYS A 136 21.01 10.46 15.85
N LYS A 137 20.91 11.03 14.64
CA LYS A 137 21.01 12.48 14.38
C LYS A 137 19.75 13.27 14.75
N SER A 138 18.60 12.61 14.85
CA SER A 138 17.32 13.24 15.23
C SER A 138 17.14 13.43 16.74
N SER A 139 18.07 12.91 17.54
CA SER A 139 18.16 13.13 19.00
C SER A 139 18.43 14.59 19.41
N GLY A 140 18.58 15.50 18.44
CA GLY A 140 18.81 16.92 18.62
C GLY A 140 17.58 17.80 18.88
N VAL A 141 16.35 17.27 18.90
CA VAL A 141 15.21 18.03 19.44
C VAL A 141 15.27 17.91 20.97
N SER A 142 16.08 18.77 21.57
CA SER A 142 16.12 19.01 23.01
C SER A 142 14.79 19.65 23.44
N GLY A 143 13.78 18.81 23.58
CA GLY A 143 12.47 19.12 24.13
C GLY A 143 12.16 18.15 25.26
N ARG A 144 12.76 18.41 26.43
CA ARG A 144 12.44 17.84 27.76
C ARG A 144 12.61 16.30 27.92
N HIS A 145 13.74 15.94 28.53
CA HIS A 145 13.92 14.83 29.48
C HIS A 145 13.05 13.57 29.33
N THR A 146 13.56 12.56 28.62
CA THR A 146 13.40 11.14 29.00
C THR A 146 14.66 10.35 28.59
N PRO A 147 15.12 9.36 29.37
CA PRO A 147 16.41 8.70 29.15
C PRO A 147 16.35 7.74 27.96
N ALA A 148 17.09 8.01 26.88
CA ALA A 148 17.42 7.04 25.81
C ALA A 148 16.31 6.05 25.38
N HIS A 149 15.04 6.47 25.34
CA HIS A 149 13.94 5.63 24.90
C HIS A 149 13.84 5.73 23.39
N THR A 150 14.23 4.67 22.70
CA THR A 150 13.93 4.46 21.28
C THR A 150 12.43 4.66 21.06
N ILE A 151 12.05 5.72 20.35
CA ILE A 151 10.65 5.95 19.98
C ILE A 151 10.29 4.94 18.89
N LYS A 152 9.61 3.84 19.27
CA LYS A 152 9.07 2.88 18.30
C LYS A 152 7.83 3.51 17.66
N LEU A 153 7.95 3.89 16.39
CA LEU A 153 6.81 4.30 15.58
C LEU A 153 6.22 3.06 14.93
N SER A 154 5.03 2.65 15.38
CA SER A 154 4.28 1.54 14.81
C SER A 154 3.33 2.09 13.74
N ILE A 155 3.58 1.72 12.48
CA ILE A 155 2.64 1.97 11.38
C ILE A 155 1.60 0.86 11.39
N VAL A 156 0.35 1.22 11.69
CA VAL A 156 -0.80 0.30 11.63
C VAL A 156 -1.81 0.85 10.63
N LYS A 157 -2.23 0.01 9.68
CA LYS A 157 -3.38 0.27 8.81
C LYS A 157 -4.65 -0.11 9.58
N GLN A 158 -5.52 0.86 9.86
CA GLN A 158 -6.89 0.60 10.34
C GLN A 158 -7.76 0.11 9.19
#